data_AF-A0A921I834-F1
#
_entry.id   AF-A0A921I834-F1
#
_cell.length_a   1.000
_cell.length_b   1.000
_cell.length_c   1.000
_cell.angle_alpha   90.00
_cell.angle_beta   90.00
_cell.angle_gamma   90.00
#
_symmetry.space_group_name_H-M   'P 1'
#
loop_
_entity.id
_entity.type
_entity.pdbx_description
1 polymer ?
#
loop_
_entity_poly.entity_id
_entity_poly.type
_entity_poly.pdbx_seq_one_letter_code
_entity_poly.pdbx_strand_id
1 'polypeptide(L)'
;MKQIKILLAGFAAMAISFVSCTNDFESANANPNELNEINPEYLFNTSSYYTLNAFCGSMKKVLLANYSHYYGGATGGQVQRYGNQGSTNDSYWKNVYNYAIFPVHFIQTKMENDEQYHNRVLIAKIWENYLFSQAVSIWGGIPKSQAFNAGERVPYDKESDIYYAMLNDLKACADGLKMDGDVYKADPIFPSGQKSSDLLKWKKFANSLRLRLAVRICNADRSKATEVIDELMENEQNLMTSNEDNCLLQWGDNADTRNYFYDYLVINRESNLDKLHSAGESILMYMAPYADPRLEKFFTPANAASMPDNFHWAPYWGQPKVSNLPSGVSLSPNPHSGKTADDYSQLQDKFTEQSYAEVIMNYAEVCLLKSELVHKGLGSGSQTAEAYYNAGVNASMAQYGVDGGKVNNYLQTPGIKWNTLTDLTVTEEGEDYYKDFIGIVSSAITSDEPDPIYRQIIMQQYIAMFYQSLDAWTLIRRSQVLEFPPHFQPETGYGAVNAGTKDNPYAYIPQRLVYPDSEKTNNEYELTKGIANLDGGQDAMSTKLWFALPTKTNPYLTNN
;
A
#
# COMPACT_ATOMS: atom_id res chain seq x y z
N MET A 1 57.49 22.36 28.46
CA MET A 1 56.29 23.22 28.53
C MET A 1 55.60 23.17 27.16
N LYS A 2 54.92 22.10 26.77
CA LYS A 2 53.55 21.68 27.18
C LYS A 2 52.41 22.67 26.85
N GLN A 3 52.63 23.74 26.08
CA GLN A 3 51.54 24.65 25.67
C GLN A 3 51.45 24.96 24.15
N ILE A 4 52.29 24.38 23.28
CA ILE A 4 52.21 24.56 21.82
C ILE A 4 51.84 23.26 21.09
N LYS A 5 50.94 22.46 21.68
CA LYS A 5 50.32 21.30 21.01
C LYS A 5 48.78 21.29 21.10
N ILE A 6 48.18 22.28 21.77
CA ILE A 6 46.72 22.34 21.97
C ILE A 6 46.04 23.31 20.98
N LEU A 7 46.78 24.19 20.30
CA LEU A 7 46.21 25.13 19.32
C LEU A 7 46.25 24.66 17.86
N LEU A 8 46.94 23.55 17.54
CA LEU A 8 46.93 22.94 16.20
C LEU A 8 46.03 21.70 16.10
N ALA A 9 45.50 21.21 17.22
CA ALA A 9 44.48 20.16 17.25
C ALA A 9 43.04 20.71 17.16
N GLY A 10 42.87 22.04 17.29
CA GLY A 10 41.56 22.70 17.24
C GLY A 10 41.14 23.24 15.86
N PHE A 11 42.03 23.23 14.87
CA PHE A 11 41.72 23.72 13.50
C PHE A 11 41.71 22.62 12.43
N ALA A 12 42.18 21.40 12.76
CA ALA A 12 42.05 20.22 11.89
C ALA A 12 40.75 19.42 12.13
N ALA A 13 39.97 19.78 13.15
CA ALA A 13 38.68 19.14 13.47
C ALA A 13 37.46 19.84 12.83
N MET A 14 37.66 20.91 12.04
CA MET A 14 36.57 21.71 11.45
C MET A 14 36.64 21.80 9.92
N ALA A 15 37.35 20.87 9.27
CA ALA A 15 37.47 20.78 7.82
C ALA A 15 37.12 19.39 7.25
N ILE A 16 36.42 18.54 8.02
CA ILE A 16 35.96 17.20 7.57
C ILE A 16 34.46 17.18 7.24
N SER A 17 33.74 18.30 7.35
CA SER A 17 32.28 18.34 7.19
C SER A 17 31.74 18.63 5.78
N PHE A 18 32.52 18.43 4.70
CA PHE A 18 32.02 18.67 3.32
C PHE A 18 32.39 17.61 2.27
N VAL A 19 32.68 16.37 2.68
CA VAL A 19 32.77 15.23 1.73
C VAL A 19 31.75 14.17 2.10
N SER A 20 30.47 14.54 1.97
CA SER A 20 29.34 13.62 1.97
C SER A 20 28.65 13.78 0.62
N CYS A 21 28.35 12.64 -0.03
CA CYS A 21 27.76 12.52 -1.37
C CYS A 21 28.79 12.79 -2.48
N THR A 22 29.65 11.84 -2.88
CA THR A 22 29.32 10.84 -3.93
C THR A 22 30.30 9.63 -3.96
N ASN A 23 31.23 9.48 -3.02
CA ASN A 23 32.39 8.57 -3.18
C ASN A 23 32.25 7.14 -2.57
N ASP A 24 31.12 6.80 -1.95
CA ASP A 24 30.94 5.51 -1.26
C ASP A 24 30.42 4.37 -2.16
N PHE A 25 30.41 4.52 -3.49
CA PHE A 25 30.15 3.41 -4.41
C PHE A 25 31.36 3.01 -5.27
N GLU A 26 32.23 3.97 -5.62
CA GLU A 26 33.47 3.64 -6.33
C GLU A 26 34.51 2.99 -5.41
N SER A 27 34.56 3.37 -4.12
CA SER A 27 35.53 2.81 -3.17
C SER A 27 35.12 1.45 -2.56
N ALA A 28 33.85 1.04 -2.72
CA ALA A 28 33.41 -0.32 -2.38
C ALA A 28 33.89 -1.37 -3.41
N ASN A 29 34.49 -0.95 -4.53
CA ASN A 29 35.01 -1.83 -5.59
C ASN A 29 36.53 -1.69 -5.84
N ALA A 30 37.29 -1.15 -4.89
CA ALA A 30 38.75 -1.19 -4.95
C ALA A 30 39.31 -2.46 -4.25
N ASN A 31 39.04 -3.65 -4.79
CA ASN A 31 39.68 -4.91 -4.39
C ASN A 31 40.04 -5.71 -5.66
N PRO A 32 41.24 -6.31 -5.78
CA PRO A 32 41.89 -6.68 -7.04
C PRO A 32 41.40 -8.00 -7.68
N ASN A 33 40.12 -8.33 -7.48
CA ASN A 33 39.36 -9.34 -8.22
C ASN A 33 38.16 -8.65 -8.90
N GLU A 34 38.45 -7.65 -9.75
CA GLU A 34 37.46 -6.84 -10.46
C GLU A 34 36.28 -7.69 -11.00
N LEU A 35 35.07 -7.46 -10.49
CA LEU A 35 33.84 -7.92 -11.13
C LEU A 35 33.62 -7.06 -12.38
N ASN A 36 34.28 -7.46 -13.48
CA ASN A 36 34.18 -6.77 -14.77
C ASN A 36 32.87 -7.09 -15.55
N GLU A 37 31.92 -7.82 -14.97
CA GLU A 37 30.61 -8.11 -15.56
C GLU A 37 29.45 -7.67 -14.67
N ILE A 38 28.53 -6.88 -15.24
CA ILE A 38 27.27 -6.51 -14.61
C ILE A 38 26.38 -7.76 -14.55
N ASN A 39 25.98 -8.19 -13.36
CA ASN A 39 25.11 -9.36 -13.18
C ASN A 39 23.64 -8.92 -12.99
N PRO A 40 22.77 -9.12 -13.99
CA PRO A 40 21.37 -8.70 -13.87
C PRO A 40 20.60 -9.52 -12.84
N GLU A 41 20.95 -10.79 -12.61
CA GLU A 41 20.31 -11.63 -11.58
C GLU A 41 20.51 -11.04 -10.18
N TYR A 42 21.74 -10.58 -9.90
CA TYR A 42 22.07 -9.97 -8.61
C TYR A 42 21.35 -8.62 -8.44
N LEU A 43 21.35 -7.77 -9.48
CA LEU A 43 20.69 -6.47 -9.45
C LEU A 43 19.17 -6.60 -9.31
N PHE A 44 18.56 -7.57 -9.99
CA PHE A 44 17.12 -7.78 -9.88
C PHE A 44 16.74 -8.29 -8.48
N ASN A 45 17.47 -9.28 -7.95
CA ASN A 45 17.29 -9.72 -6.56
C ASN A 45 17.48 -8.58 -5.54
N THR A 46 18.46 -7.70 -5.79
CA THR A 46 18.69 -6.50 -4.96
C THR A 46 17.47 -5.58 -4.98
N SER A 47 16.96 -5.25 -6.17
CA SER A 47 15.74 -4.44 -6.32
C SER A 47 14.54 -5.09 -5.61
N SER A 48 14.33 -6.39 -5.78
CA SER A 48 13.25 -7.14 -5.14
C SER A 48 13.34 -7.08 -3.61
N TYR A 49 14.51 -7.35 -3.02
CA TYR A 49 14.69 -7.25 -1.58
C TYR A 49 14.47 -5.82 -1.05
N TYR A 50 14.95 -4.81 -1.76
CA TYR A 50 14.74 -3.42 -1.34
C TYR A 50 13.32 -2.91 -1.60
N THR A 51 12.56 -3.55 -2.49
CA THR A 51 11.12 -3.33 -2.63
C THR A 51 10.40 -3.71 -1.33
N LEU A 52 10.72 -4.90 -0.79
CA LEU A 52 10.21 -5.35 0.51
C LEU A 52 10.57 -4.36 1.63
N ASN A 53 11.84 -3.94 1.72
CA ASN A 53 12.26 -2.97 2.74
C ASN A 53 11.56 -1.60 2.61
N ALA A 54 11.41 -1.10 1.38
CA ALA A 54 10.83 0.21 1.13
C ALA A 54 9.33 0.26 1.46
N PHE A 55 8.54 -0.71 0.98
CA PHE A 55 7.08 -0.66 1.06
C PHE A 55 6.48 -1.64 2.07
N CYS A 56 7.17 -2.73 2.39
CA CYS A 56 6.70 -3.76 3.32
C CYS A 56 7.43 -3.77 4.67
N GLY A 57 8.52 -3.01 4.81
CA GLY A 57 9.26 -2.85 6.06
C GLY A 57 8.77 -1.67 6.90
N SER A 58 9.69 -0.74 7.21
CA SER A 58 9.42 0.36 8.15
C SER A 58 8.27 1.27 7.71
N MET A 59 8.14 1.56 6.40
CA MET A 59 7.03 2.40 5.92
C MET A 59 5.67 1.73 6.18
N LYS A 60 5.55 0.41 5.97
CA LYS A 60 4.33 -0.34 6.27
C LYS A 60 4.00 -0.22 7.75
N LYS A 61 4.96 -0.54 8.63
CA LYS A 61 4.79 -0.51 10.09
C LYS A 61 4.35 0.88 10.58
N VAL A 62 5.07 1.92 10.17
CA VAL A 62 4.93 3.26 10.76
C VAL A 62 3.75 4.02 10.16
N LEU A 63 3.54 3.92 8.84
CA LEU A 63 2.57 4.73 8.09
C LEU A 63 1.41 3.90 7.55
N LEU A 64 1.71 2.99 6.63
CA LEU A 64 0.69 2.42 5.74
C LEU A 64 -0.29 1.52 6.51
N ALA A 65 0.18 0.80 7.53
CA ALA A 65 -0.67 0.03 8.44
C ALA A 65 -1.76 0.88 9.09
N ASN A 66 -1.47 2.15 9.37
CA ASN A 66 -2.44 3.09 9.92
C ASN A 66 -3.38 3.62 8.82
N TYR A 67 -2.84 4.06 7.68
CA TYR A 67 -3.61 4.71 6.61
C TYR A 67 -4.53 3.73 5.85
N SER A 68 -4.19 2.45 5.88
CA SER A 68 -5.05 1.38 5.35
C SER A 68 -6.18 0.98 6.30
N HIS A 69 -6.18 1.42 7.57
CA HIS A 69 -7.20 1.02 8.56
C HIS A 69 -7.31 -0.49 8.85
N TYR A 70 -6.33 -1.30 8.44
CA TYR A 70 -6.24 -2.73 8.81
C TYR A 70 -5.81 -2.95 10.25
N TYR A 71 -5.00 -2.04 10.81
CA TYR A 71 -4.39 -2.22 12.11
C TYR A 71 -4.84 -1.15 13.11
N GLY A 72 -4.87 -1.57 14.37
CA GLY A 72 -5.05 -0.73 15.54
C GLY A 72 -3.95 0.31 15.67
N GLY A 73 -4.29 1.47 16.23
CA GLY A 73 -3.34 2.55 16.46
C GLY A 73 -2.23 2.12 17.42
N ALA A 74 -1.10 1.67 16.87
CA ALA A 74 0.13 1.46 17.65
C ALA A 74 0.43 2.76 18.43
N THR A 75 0.39 2.65 19.74
CA THR A 75 0.17 3.76 20.67
C THR A 75 1.18 4.91 20.51
N GLY A 76 0.65 6.14 20.40
CA GLY A 76 1.29 7.35 20.92
C GLY A 76 2.27 8.12 20.03
N GLY A 77 2.50 7.71 18.78
CA GLY A 77 3.40 8.42 17.87
C GLY A 77 2.71 9.51 17.04
N GLN A 78 3.50 10.50 16.59
CA GLN A 78 3.05 11.59 15.72
C GLN A 78 2.44 11.06 14.41
N VAL A 79 3.00 9.98 13.87
CA VAL A 79 2.61 9.41 12.57
C VAL A 79 1.25 8.71 12.58
N GLN A 80 0.97 7.96 13.63
CA GLN A 80 -0.31 7.27 13.82
C GLN A 80 -1.47 8.26 13.98
N ARG A 81 -1.15 9.47 14.46
CA ARG A 81 -2.05 10.63 14.57
C ARG A 81 -2.05 11.51 13.32
N TYR A 82 -1.58 10.98 12.19
CA TYR A 82 -1.50 11.65 10.89
C TYR A 82 -0.52 12.85 10.82
N GLY A 83 0.59 12.76 11.56
CA GLY A 83 1.75 13.67 11.47
C GLY A 83 2.89 13.08 10.65
N ASN A 84 3.31 13.72 9.57
CA ASN A 84 4.49 13.30 8.80
C ASN A 84 5.21 14.53 8.21
N GLN A 85 6.54 14.53 8.28
CA GLN A 85 7.39 15.63 7.81
C GLN A 85 8.44 15.16 6.81
N GLY A 86 8.97 16.09 6.02
CA GLY A 86 9.90 15.81 4.92
C GLY A 86 11.12 15.00 5.34
N SER A 87 11.75 15.31 6.47
CA SER A 87 12.90 14.55 6.99
C SER A 87 12.63 13.07 7.28
N THR A 88 11.39 12.71 7.61
CA THR A 88 11.02 11.29 7.71
C THR A 88 10.95 10.64 6.33
N ASN A 89 10.54 11.42 5.33
CA ASN A 89 10.40 10.96 3.94
C ASN A 89 11.73 10.90 3.20
N ASP A 90 12.79 11.57 3.66
CA ASP A 90 14.15 11.44 3.09
C ASP A 90 14.61 9.97 3.02
N SER A 91 14.42 9.22 4.11
CA SER A 91 14.81 7.82 4.17
C SER A 91 13.94 6.94 3.27
N TYR A 92 12.63 7.22 3.21
CA TYR A 92 11.71 6.50 2.33
C TYR A 92 12.03 6.75 0.86
N TRP A 93 12.22 8.00 0.48
CA TRP A 93 12.59 8.41 -0.87
C TRP A 93 13.89 7.76 -1.30
N LYS A 94 14.93 7.82 -0.45
CA LYS A 94 16.21 7.16 -0.69
C LYS A 94 16.04 5.64 -0.89
N ASN A 95 15.25 4.97 -0.05
CA ASN A 95 15.04 3.54 -0.18
C ASN A 95 14.33 3.16 -1.48
N VAL A 96 13.35 3.97 -1.90
CA VAL A 96 12.64 3.77 -3.17
C VAL A 96 13.55 4.03 -4.36
N TYR A 97 14.17 5.20 -4.46
CA TYR A 97 14.96 5.57 -5.64
C TYR A 97 16.29 4.82 -5.74
N ASN A 98 17.10 4.84 -4.68
CA ASN A 98 18.48 4.40 -4.77
C ASN A 98 18.64 2.90 -4.62
N TYR A 99 17.73 2.24 -3.90
CA TYR A 99 17.86 0.81 -3.59
C TYR A 99 16.83 -0.06 -4.28
N ALA A 100 15.56 0.36 -4.38
CA ALA A 100 14.55 -0.42 -5.09
C ALA A 100 14.58 -0.17 -6.61
N ILE A 101 14.52 1.09 -7.06
CA ILE A 101 14.38 1.42 -8.49
C ILE A 101 15.71 1.33 -9.23
N PHE A 102 16.76 1.97 -8.70
CA PHE A 102 18.03 2.11 -9.42
C PHE A 102 18.62 0.77 -9.93
N PRO A 103 18.63 -0.35 -9.19
CA PRO A 103 19.21 -1.59 -9.71
C PRO A 103 18.51 -2.10 -10.98
N VAL A 104 17.18 -2.06 -11.06
CA VAL A 104 16.46 -2.45 -12.27
C VAL A 104 16.58 -1.42 -13.39
N HIS A 105 16.66 -0.13 -13.05
CA HIS A 105 16.99 0.91 -14.04
C HIS A 105 18.37 0.67 -14.67
N PHE A 106 19.34 0.30 -13.84
CA PHE A 106 20.71 0.04 -14.27
C PHE A 106 20.83 -1.17 -15.21
N ILE A 107 20.05 -2.23 -14.97
CA ILE A 107 19.94 -3.36 -15.92
C ILE A 107 19.52 -2.85 -17.29
N GLN A 108 18.49 -2.01 -17.35
CA GLN A 108 17.97 -1.50 -18.62
C GLN A 108 19.01 -0.68 -19.36
N THR A 109 19.56 0.35 -18.72
CA THR A 109 20.50 1.28 -19.38
C THR A 109 21.78 0.60 -19.86
N LYS A 110 22.18 -0.51 -19.23
CA LYS A 110 23.42 -1.22 -19.58
C LYS A 110 23.22 -2.37 -20.55
N MET A 111 22.01 -2.91 -20.67
CA MET A 111 21.75 -4.14 -21.41
C MET A 111 20.69 -4.00 -22.50
N GLU A 112 20.00 -2.86 -22.63
CA GLU A 112 18.90 -2.70 -23.60
C GLU A 112 19.30 -2.87 -25.07
N ASN A 113 20.59 -2.71 -25.41
CA ASN A 113 21.10 -2.88 -26.78
C ASN A 113 21.65 -4.29 -27.04
N ASP A 114 21.59 -5.20 -26.07
CA ASP A 114 22.03 -6.59 -26.22
C ASP A 114 20.81 -7.53 -26.22
N GLU A 115 20.51 -8.08 -27.40
CA GLU A 115 19.40 -9.01 -27.62
C GLU A 115 19.49 -10.28 -26.75
N GLN A 116 20.65 -10.63 -26.20
CA GLN A 116 20.77 -11.75 -25.25
C GLN A 116 20.05 -11.48 -23.93
N TYR A 117 19.79 -10.21 -23.59
CA TYR A 117 19.13 -9.78 -22.35
C TYR A 117 17.72 -9.22 -22.60
N HIS A 118 17.16 -9.43 -23.79
CA HIS A 118 15.90 -8.83 -24.23
C HIS A 118 14.78 -8.94 -23.18
N ASN A 119 14.40 -10.15 -22.79
CA ASN A 119 13.33 -10.37 -21.81
C ASN A 119 13.74 -9.93 -20.40
N ARG A 120 15.00 -10.13 -20.00
CA ARG A 120 15.48 -9.69 -18.68
C ARG A 120 15.39 -8.17 -18.52
N VAL A 121 15.65 -7.41 -19.58
CA VAL A 121 15.46 -5.95 -19.64
C VAL A 121 13.97 -5.60 -19.57
N LEU A 122 13.10 -6.29 -20.31
CA LEU A 122 11.65 -6.04 -20.25
C LEU A 122 11.05 -6.34 -18.88
N ILE A 123 11.47 -7.43 -18.22
CA ILE A 123 11.08 -7.76 -16.84
C ILE A 123 11.54 -6.67 -15.87
N ALA A 124 12.78 -6.19 -15.99
CA ALA A 124 13.28 -5.07 -15.18
C ALA A 124 12.47 -3.79 -15.41
N LYS A 125 12.05 -3.49 -16.65
CA LYS A 125 11.14 -2.38 -17.01
C LYS A 125 9.76 -2.54 -16.37
N ILE A 126 9.19 -3.74 -16.40
CA ILE A 126 7.90 -4.03 -15.76
C ILE A 126 7.99 -3.75 -14.25
N TRP A 127 9.04 -4.24 -13.60
CA TRP A 127 9.24 -4.03 -12.16
C TRP A 127 9.50 -2.58 -11.80
N GLU A 128 10.31 -1.85 -12.58
CA GLU A 128 10.51 -0.40 -12.40
C GLU A 128 9.17 0.36 -12.48
N ASN A 129 8.31 0.04 -13.45
CA ASN A 129 6.99 0.67 -13.57
C ASN A 129 6.08 0.33 -12.37
N TYR A 130 6.17 -0.88 -11.81
CA TYR A 130 5.51 -1.19 -10.54
C TYR A 130 6.02 -0.28 -9.41
N LEU A 131 7.33 -0.13 -9.25
CA LEU A 131 7.92 0.71 -8.20
C LEU A 131 7.53 2.19 -8.33
N PHE A 132 7.56 2.73 -9.54
CA PHE A 132 7.07 4.09 -9.80
C PHE A 132 5.56 4.23 -9.55
N SER A 133 4.75 3.19 -9.82
CA SER A 133 3.31 3.20 -9.52
C SER A 133 3.02 3.30 -8.03
N GLN A 134 3.90 2.75 -7.19
CA GLN A 134 3.83 2.88 -5.73
C GLN A 134 4.27 4.30 -5.33
N ALA A 135 5.44 4.76 -5.81
CA ALA A 135 5.99 6.08 -5.48
C ALA A 135 5.06 7.24 -5.85
N VAL A 136 4.52 7.27 -7.07
CA VAL A 136 3.62 8.32 -7.54
C VAL A 136 2.33 8.37 -6.72
N SER A 137 1.86 7.21 -6.23
CA SER A 137 0.66 7.12 -5.38
C SER A 137 0.89 7.61 -3.94
N ILE A 138 2.15 7.80 -3.53
CA ILE A 138 2.53 8.32 -2.23
C ILE A 138 2.71 9.84 -2.28
N TRP A 139 3.51 10.33 -3.23
CA TRP A 139 3.99 11.72 -3.24
C TRP A 139 3.31 12.62 -4.28
N GLY A 140 2.71 12.06 -5.33
CA GLY A 140 2.22 12.80 -6.50
C GLY A 140 3.26 12.87 -7.61
N GLY A 141 3.39 14.02 -8.27
CA GLY A 141 4.42 14.23 -9.28
C GLY A 141 5.82 13.99 -8.72
N ILE A 142 6.66 13.26 -9.44
CA ILE A 142 8.00 12.85 -8.99
C ILE A 142 8.96 12.80 -10.18
N PRO A 143 10.29 12.85 -9.97
CA PRO A 143 11.24 12.50 -11.00
C PRO A 143 11.05 11.06 -11.47
N LYS A 144 10.67 10.86 -12.74
CA LYS A 144 10.65 9.54 -13.39
C LYS A 144 11.52 9.57 -14.65
N SER A 145 11.18 10.44 -15.60
CA SER A 145 11.79 10.44 -16.93
C SER A 145 13.26 10.86 -16.92
N GLN A 146 13.66 11.67 -15.93
CA GLN A 146 15.03 12.17 -15.78
C GLN A 146 15.71 11.71 -14.47
N ALA A 147 15.08 10.84 -13.69
CA ALA A 147 15.48 10.50 -12.31
C ALA A 147 16.95 10.04 -12.15
N PHE A 148 17.48 9.34 -13.16
CA PHE A 148 18.81 8.75 -13.13
C PHE A 148 19.74 9.29 -14.23
N ASN A 149 19.33 10.37 -14.89
CA ASN A 149 20.19 11.05 -15.85
C ASN A 149 21.17 11.97 -15.12
N ALA A 150 22.38 12.10 -15.66
CA ALA A 150 23.36 13.04 -15.13
C ALA A 150 22.88 14.48 -15.40
N GLY A 151 22.45 15.18 -14.35
CA GLY A 151 22.02 16.57 -14.40
C GLY A 151 22.10 17.23 -13.03
N GLU A 152 22.45 18.51 -13.00
CA GLU A 152 22.48 19.30 -11.75
C GLU A 152 21.06 19.55 -11.18
N ARG A 153 20.03 19.43 -12.02
CA ARG A 153 18.62 19.61 -11.67
C ARG A 153 17.82 18.50 -12.33
N VAL A 154 16.96 17.85 -11.54
CA VAL A 154 16.17 16.72 -12.01
C VAL A 154 14.70 17.15 -12.06
N PRO A 155 14.11 17.33 -13.26
CA PRO A 155 12.72 17.72 -13.38
C PRO A 155 11.74 16.76 -12.70
N TYR A 156 10.68 17.33 -12.13
CA TYR A 156 9.53 16.59 -11.62
C TYR A 156 8.53 16.37 -12.76
N ASP A 157 8.25 15.11 -13.08
CA ASP A 157 7.19 14.75 -14.02
C ASP A 157 5.82 14.95 -13.34
N LYS A 158 4.83 15.39 -14.12
CA LYS A 158 3.45 15.50 -13.63
C LYS A 158 2.89 14.12 -13.34
N GLU A 159 2.02 14.04 -12.33
CA GLU A 159 1.35 12.79 -11.96
C GLU A 159 0.63 12.14 -13.15
N SER A 160 -0.11 12.92 -13.94
CA SER A 160 -0.80 12.43 -15.15
C SER A 160 0.15 11.81 -16.16
N ASP A 161 1.26 12.50 -16.45
CA ASP A 161 2.22 12.11 -17.47
C ASP A 161 2.94 10.82 -17.06
N ILE A 162 3.21 10.66 -15.77
CA ILE A 162 3.75 9.43 -15.19
C ILE A 162 2.79 8.25 -15.42
N TYR A 163 1.49 8.41 -15.11
CA TYR A 163 0.51 7.34 -15.36
C TYR A 163 0.40 6.98 -16.83
N TYR A 164 0.35 7.98 -17.73
CA TYR A 164 0.31 7.72 -19.16
C TYR A 164 1.55 7.00 -19.67
N ALA A 165 2.74 7.40 -19.21
CA ALA A 165 3.98 6.72 -19.53
C ALA A 165 3.96 5.27 -19.05
N MET A 166 3.59 5.01 -17.78
CA MET A 166 3.54 3.63 -17.25
C MET A 166 2.55 2.75 -18.01
N LEU A 167 1.37 3.27 -18.39
CA LEU A 167 0.38 2.51 -19.16
C LEU A 167 0.92 2.07 -20.54
N ASN A 168 1.68 2.95 -21.20
CA ASN A 168 2.29 2.67 -22.50
C ASN A 168 3.53 1.77 -22.36
N ASP A 169 4.40 2.04 -21.38
CA ASP A 169 5.63 1.28 -21.12
C ASP A 169 5.30 -0.18 -20.78
N LEU A 170 4.33 -0.41 -19.89
CA LEU A 170 3.87 -1.75 -19.52
C LEU A 170 3.25 -2.49 -20.71
N LYS A 171 2.52 -1.79 -21.60
CA LYS A 171 1.99 -2.39 -22.83
C LYS A 171 3.13 -2.88 -23.71
N ALA A 172 4.08 -1.99 -24.01
CA ALA A 172 5.23 -2.31 -24.84
C ALA A 172 6.04 -3.48 -24.28
N CYS A 173 6.22 -3.54 -22.95
CA CYS A 173 6.89 -4.67 -22.31
C CYS A 173 6.09 -5.97 -22.43
N ALA A 174 4.80 -5.96 -22.12
CA ALA A 174 3.94 -7.14 -22.20
C ALA A 174 3.85 -7.72 -23.63
N ASP A 175 3.80 -6.84 -24.64
CA ASP A 175 3.77 -7.22 -26.06
C ASP A 175 5.16 -7.64 -26.57
N GLY A 176 6.23 -7.09 -25.99
CA GLY A 176 7.62 -7.36 -26.39
C GLY A 176 8.24 -8.63 -25.83
N LEU A 177 7.70 -9.22 -24.75
CA LEU A 177 8.23 -10.47 -24.18
C LEU A 177 8.21 -11.61 -25.20
N LYS A 178 9.36 -12.22 -25.46
CA LYS A 178 9.53 -13.38 -26.35
C LYS A 178 9.41 -14.66 -25.53
N MET A 179 8.34 -15.43 -25.70
CA MET A 179 8.04 -16.60 -24.84
C MET A 179 9.10 -17.72 -24.89
N ASP A 180 9.92 -17.74 -25.95
CA ASP A 180 11.05 -18.65 -26.17
C ASP A 180 12.43 -17.97 -26.00
N GLY A 181 12.44 -16.73 -25.49
CA GLY A 181 13.64 -15.90 -25.31
C GLY A 181 14.39 -16.16 -24.00
N ASP A 182 15.27 -15.23 -23.63
CA ASP A 182 16.03 -15.31 -22.39
C ASP A 182 15.13 -15.17 -21.14
N VAL A 183 15.65 -15.61 -19.99
CA VAL A 183 14.95 -15.58 -18.70
C VAL A 183 15.95 -15.26 -17.60
N TYR A 184 15.48 -14.71 -16.48
CA TYR A 184 16.27 -14.80 -15.25
C TYR A 184 16.36 -16.26 -14.83
N LYS A 185 17.53 -16.69 -14.39
CA LYS A 185 17.78 -18.06 -13.91
C LYS A 185 17.34 -18.25 -12.46
N ALA A 186 17.27 -17.17 -11.70
CA ALA A 186 16.77 -17.14 -10.33
C ALA A 186 15.82 -15.96 -10.15
N ASP A 187 14.61 -16.11 -10.68
CA ASP A 187 13.56 -15.09 -10.61
C ASP A 187 12.97 -15.03 -9.19
N PRO A 188 13.05 -13.89 -8.49
CA PRO A 188 12.54 -13.77 -7.12
C PRO A 188 11.01 -13.61 -7.04
N ILE A 189 10.30 -13.44 -8.15
CA ILE A 189 8.88 -13.05 -8.16
C ILE A 189 8.03 -14.12 -8.85
N PHE A 190 8.39 -14.52 -10.06
CA PHE A 190 7.68 -15.57 -10.80
C PHE A 190 8.61 -16.75 -11.15
N PRO A 191 9.14 -17.46 -10.15
CA PRO A 191 9.96 -18.64 -10.41
C PRO A 191 9.11 -19.79 -10.98
N SER A 192 9.65 -20.46 -11.98
CA SER A 192 9.16 -21.71 -12.57
C SER A 192 10.29 -22.74 -12.64
N GLY A 193 9.95 -24.03 -12.71
CA GLY A 193 10.94 -25.11 -12.90
C GLY A 193 12.13 -25.01 -11.94
N GLN A 194 13.33 -24.78 -12.47
CA GLN A 194 14.57 -24.60 -11.71
C GLN A 194 14.76 -23.17 -11.18
N LYS A 195 13.67 -22.47 -10.82
CA LYS A 195 13.61 -21.06 -10.39
C LYS A 195 13.80 -20.01 -11.50
N SER A 196 13.70 -20.41 -12.77
CA SER A 196 13.77 -19.48 -13.89
C SER A 196 12.47 -18.68 -14.07
N SER A 197 12.53 -17.50 -14.68
CA SER A 197 11.34 -16.67 -14.93
C SER A 197 10.23 -17.42 -15.67
N ASP A 198 9.00 -17.26 -15.18
CA ASP A 198 7.77 -17.57 -15.91
C ASP A 198 7.34 -16.35 -16.73
N LEU A 199 7.67 -16.34 -18.02
CA LEU A 199 7.41 -15.21 -18.91
C LEU A 199 5.90 -14.95 -19.12
N LEU A 200 5.06 -15.99 -19.03
CA LEU A 200 3.63 -15.83 -19.15
C LEU A 200 3.06 -15.11 -17.92
N LYS A 201 3.52 -15.47 -16.71
CA LYS A 201 3.14 -14.74 -15.49
C LYS A 201 3.62 -13.30 -15.50
N TRP A 202 4.82 -13.01 -16.01
CA TRP A 202 5.30 -11.64 -16.22
C TRP A 202 4.40 -10.84 -17.16
N LYS A 203 4.00 -11.44 -18.30
CA LYS A 203 3.06 -10.81 -19.24
C LYS A 203 1.71 -10.53 -18.58
N LYS A 204 1.18 -11.49 -17.81
CA LYS A 204 -0.08 -11.34 -17.06
C LYS A 204 0.00 -10.27 -15.98
N PHE A 205 1.11 -10.20 -15.25
CA PHE A 205 1.35 -9.18 -14.25
C PHE A 205 1.41 -7.79 -14.88
N ALA A 206 2.14 -7.60 -15.97
CA ALA A 206 2.22 -6.33 -16.67
C ALA A 206 0.84 -5.82 -17.12
N ASN A 207 0.03 -6.68 -17.75
CA ASN A 207 -1.33 -6.30 -18.17
C ASN A 207 -2.30 -6.10 -17.00
N SER A 208 -2.17 -6.88 -15.92
CA SER A 208 -3.00 -6.70 -14.72
C SER A 208 -2.64 -5.39 -14.00
N LEU A 209 -1.36 -5.03 -13.93
CA LEU A 209 -0.91 -3.74 -13.42
C LEU A 209 -1.44 -2.60 -14.30
N ARG A 210 -1.44 -2.74 -15.64
CA ARG A 210 -2.10 -1.77 -16.53
C ARG A 210 -3.58 -1.60 -16.18
N LEU A 211 -4.31 -2.69 -15.92
CA LEU A 211 -5.71 -2.62 -15.52
C LEU A 211 -5.89 -1.86 -14.20
N ARG A 212 -5.08 -2.17 -13.17
CA ARG A 212 -5.08 -1.45 -11.89
C ARG A 212 -4.83 0.04 -12.09
N LEU A 213 -3.85 0.40 -12.92
CA LEU A 213 -3.49 1.79 -13.21
C LEU A 213 -4.58 2.53 -14.00
N ALA A 214 -5.19 1.88 -15.00
CA ALA A 214 -6.28 2.46 -15.78
C ALA A 214 -7.51 2.74 -14.89
N VAL A 215 -7.89 1.78 -14.05
CA VAL A 215 -8.97 1.98 -13.06
C VAL A 215 -8.63 3.07 -12.06
N ARG A 216 -7.35 3.18 -11.66
CA ARG A 216 -6.88 4.22 -10.74
C ARG A 216 -7.15 5.62 -11.28
N ILE A 217 -6.86 5.86 -12.56
CA ILE A 217 -7.01 7.17 -13.19
C ILE A 217 -8.42 7.47 -13.70
N CYS A 218 -9.39 6.54 -13.62
CA CYS A 218 -10.75 6.73 -14.15
C CYS A 218 -11.44 8.01 -13.68
N ASN A 219 -11.19 8.45 -12.46
CA ASN A 219 -11.79 9.67 -11.91
C ASN A 219 -11.16 10.96 -12.47
N ALA A 220 -9.90 10.88 -12.88
CA ALA A 220 -9.10 12.02 -13.31
C ALA A 220 -9.08 12.17 -14.84
N ASP A 221 -9.01 11.04 -15.55
CA ASP A 221 -9.10 10.97 -17.01
C ASP A 221 -9.83 9.69 -17.44
N ARG A 222 -11.16 9.79 -17.48
CA ARG A 222 -12.02 8.70 -17.91
C ARG A 222 -11.75 8.29 -19.37
N SER A 223 -11.38 9.22 -20.24
CA SER A 223 -11.16 8.91 -21.66
C SER A 223 -9.96 8.00 -21.84
N LYS A 224 -8.82 8.37 -21.26
CA LYS A 224 -7.61 7.54 -21.35
C LYS A 224 -7.77 6.22 -20.60
N ALA A 225 -8.47 6.24 -19.46
CA ALA A 225 -8.79 5.01 -18.74
C ALA A 225 -9.59 4.03 -19.60
N THR A 226 -10.68 4.49 -20.22
CA THR A 226 -11.56 3.65 -21.05
C THR A 226 -10.80 3.04 -22.23
N GLU A 227 -9.95 3.81 -22.92
CA GLU A 227 -9.11 3.30 -24.02
C GLU A 227 -8.30 2.05 -23.60
N VAL A 228 -7.63 2.12 -22.45
CA VAL A 228 -6.81 1.00 -21.95
C VAL A 228 -7.68 -0.13 -21.40
N ILE A 229 -8.78 0.22 -20.71
CA ILE A 229 -9.72 -0.76 -20.16
C ILE A 229 -10.33 -1.61 -21.28
N ASP A 230 -10.82 -0.99 -22.35
CA ASP A 230 -11.44 -1.69 -23.47
C ASP A 230 -10.47 -2.69 -24.09
N GLU A 231 -9.21 -2.28 -24.35
CA GLU A 231 -8.15 -3.18 -24.85
C GLU A 231 -7.93 -4.40 -23.94
N LEU A 232 -7.83 -4.18 -22.63
CA LEU A 232 -7.53 -5.24 -21.66
C LEU A 232 -8.72 -6.17 -21.43
N MET A 233 -9.94 -5.64 -21.43
CA MET A 233 -11.18 -6.41 -21.25
C MET A 233 -11.54 -7.22 -22.50
N GLU A 234 -11.11 -6.81 -23.69
CA GLU A 234 -11.20 -7.66 -24.90
C GLU A 234 -10.19 -8.83 -24.86
N ASN A 235 -9.16 -8.75 -24.01
CA ASN A 235 -8.04 -9.70 -23.95
C ASN A 235 -7.81 -10.27 -22.55
N GLU A 236 -8.89 -10.60 -21.84
CA GLU A 236 -8.84 -11.01 -20.43
C GLU A 236 -7.94 -12.22 -20.13
N GLN A 237 -7.69 -13.10 -21.10
CA GLN A 237 -6.77 -14.23 -20.98
C GLN A 237 -5.31 -13.80 -20.75
N ASN A 238 -4.98 -12.55 -21.08
CA ASN A 238 -3.67 -11.94 -20.85
C ASN A 238 -3.57 -11.24 -19.49
N LEU A 239 -4.62 -11.27 -18.66
CA LEU A 239 -4.61 -10.82 -17.27
C LEU A 239 -4.34 -12.03 -16.35
N MET A 240 -4.22 -11.80 -15.04
CA MET A 240 -4.27 -12.90 -14.07
C MET A 240 -5.59 -13.66 -14.22
N THR A 241 -5.52 -14.99 -14.27
CA THR A 241 -6.68 -15.88 -14.49
C THR A 241 -6.95 -16.81 -13.31
N SER A 242 -6.02 -16.90 -12.35
CA SER A 242 -6.16 -17.71 -11.14
C SER A 242 -5.19 -17.24 -10.05
N ASN A 243 -5.34 -17.76 -8.82
CA ASN A 243 -4.41 -17.50 -7.73
C ASN A 243 -2.96 -17.96 -8.02
N GLU A 244 -2.75 -18.90 -8.97
CA GLU A 244 -1.40 -19.29 -9.39
C GLU A 244 -0.66 -18.16 -10.12
N ASP A 245 -1.37 -17.16 -10.63
CA ASP A 245 -0.80 -15.98 -11.27
C ASP A 245 -0.53 -14.84 -10.26
N ASN A 246 -0.81 -15.02 -8.96
CA ASN A 246 -0.57 -14.00 -7.94
C ASN A 246 0.90 -13.55 -7.95
N CYS A 247 1.12 -12.24 -7.92
CA CYS A 247 2.44 -11.65 -7.78
C CYS A 247 2.81 -11.63 -6.30
N LEU A 248 3.71 -12.54 -5.92
CA LEU A 248 4.19 -12.69 -4.55
C LEU A 248 5.68 -12.37 -4.49
N LEU A 249 6.11 -11.72 -3.42
CA LEU A 249 7.51 -11.41 -3.19
C LEU A 249 7.93 -11.86 -1.80
N GLN A 250 8.90 -12.75 -1.74
CA GLN A 250 9.21 -13.49 -0.51
C GLN A 250 10.38 -12.87 0.25
N TRP A 251 10.18 -12.68 1.56
CA TRP A 251 11.29 -12.40 2.47
C TRP A 251 12.22 -13.62 2.61
N GLY A 252 13.49 -13.38 2.92
CA GLY A 252 14.45 -14.46 3.15
C GLY A 252 14.27 -15.21 4.47
N ASP A 253 15.13 -16.18 4.70
CA ASP A 253 15.08 -17.13 5.82
C ASP A 253 16.25 -16.97 6.80
N ASN A 254 16.99 -15.85 6.73
CA ASN A 254 18.11 -15.53 7.61
C ASN A 254 18.01 -14.11 8.16
N ALA A 255 18.89 -13.72 9.08
CA ALA A 255 18.80 -12.45 9.79
C ALA A 255 18.92 -11.21 8.90
N ASP A 256 19.62 -11.30 7.77
CA ASP A 256 19.87 -10.16 6.89
C ASP A 256 18.68 -9.91 5.95
N THR A 257 17.94 -10.96 5.57
CA THR A 257 16.90 -10.87 4.54
C THR A 257 15.49 -11.24 5.00
N ARG A 258 15.30 -11.62 6.27
CA ARG A 258 13.99 -12.01 6.82
C ARG A 258 12.98 -10.88 6.89
N ASN A 259 11.73 -11.28 7.06
CA ASN A 259 10.59 -10.41 7.29
C ASN A 259 10.85 -9.41 8.41
N TYR A 260 10.73 -8.13 8.10
CA TYR A 260 10.88 -7.03 9.04
C TYR A 260 9.98 -7.17 10.27
N PHE A 261 8.78 -7.74 10.12
CA PHE A 261 7.86 -7.97 11.24
C PHE A 261 8.24 -9.15 12.13
N TYR A 262 9.02 -10.12 11.62
CA TYR A 262 9.52 -11.23 12.43
C TYR A 262 10.42 -10.71 13.56
N ASP A 263 11.34 -9.79 13.25
CA ASP A 263 12.20 -9.16 14.26
C ASP A 263 11.40 -8.48 15.37
N TYR A 264 10.31 -7.81 14.99
CA TYR A 264 9.57 -6.93 15.87
C TYR A 264 8.51 -7.66 16.70
N LEU A 265 7.73 -8.53 16.05
CA LEU A 265 6.54 -9.19 16.62
C LEU A 265 6.80 -10.62 17.11
N VAL A 266 7.93 -11.22 16.72
CA VAL A 266 8.32 -12.57 17.12
C VAL A 266 9.56 -12.54 18.01
N ILE A 267 10.72 -12.07 17.50
CA ILE A 267 11.98 -12.07 18.27
C ILE A 267 11.89 -11.12 19.48
N ASN A 268 11.46 -9.87 19.26
CA ASN A 268 11.42 -8.85 20.30
C ASN A 268 10.03 -8.70 20.93
N ARG A 269 9.19 -9.75 20.88
CA ARG A 269 7.78 -9.68 21.26
C ARG A 269 7.58 -9.16 22.69
N GLU A 270 8.31 -9.70 23.67
CA GLU A 270 8.18 -9.31 25.08
C GLU A 270 8.46 -7.83 25.31
N SER A 271 9.40 -7.25 24.53
CA SER A 271 9.76 -5.83 24.59
C SER A 271 8.82 -4.92 23.79
N ASN A 272 7.89 -5.49 23.02
CA ASN A 272 7.00 -4.79 22.11
C ASN A 272 5.52 -5.16 22.33
N LEU A 273 5.16 -5.64 23.51
CA LEU A 273 3.76 -6.00 23.85
C LEU A 273 2.80 -4.81 23.71
N ASP A 274 3.27 -3.58 23.96
CA ASP A 274 2.53 -2.33 23.76
C ASP A 274 2.38 -1.93 22.28
N LYS A 275 3.09 -2.62 21.38
CA LYS A 275 3.19 -2.27 19.95
C LYS A 275 2.83 -3.44 19.04
N LEU A 276 2.15 -4.45 19.57
CA LEU A 276 1.65 -5.55 18.76
C LEU A 276 0.69 -5.04 17.69
N HIS A 277 0.63 -5.76 16.57
CA HIS A 277 -0.27 -5.45 15.47
C HIS A 277 -1.66 -6.00 15.75
N SER A 278 -2.39 -5.28 16.60
CA SER A 278 -3.82 -5.51 16.83
C SER A 278 -4.63 -5.26 15.56
N ALA A 279 -5.72 -6.01 15.39
CA ALA A 279 -6.74 -5.74 14.40
C ALA A 279 -7.26 -4.31 14.60
N GLY A 280 -7.32 -3.55 13.51
CA GLY A 280 -8.05 -2.29 13.52
C GLY A 280 -9.54 -2.56 13.67
N GLU A 281 -10.23 -1.81 14.50
CA GLU A 281 -11.69 -1.90 14.60
C GLU A 281 -12.35 -1.71 13.23
N SER A 282 -11.86 -0.77 12.40
CA SER A 282 -12.43 -0.50 11.09
C SER A 282 -12.47 -1.73 10.18
N ILE A 283 -11.40 -2.56 10.14
CA ILE A 283 -11.44 -3.78 9.31
C ILE A 283 -12.38 -4.82 9.91
N LEU A 284 -12.49 -4.93 11.24
CA LEU A 284 -13.46 -5.83 11.86
C LEU A 284 -14.90 -5.38 11.60
N MET A 285 -15.19 -4.09 11.61
CA MET A 285 -16.50 -3.54 11.25
C MET A 285 -16.94 -4.01 9.85
N TYR A 286 -16.02 -4.06 8.87
CA TYR A 286 -16.34 -4.56 7.53
C TYR A 286 -16.44 -6.09 7.40
N MET A 287 -16.08 -6.85 8.43
CA MET A 287 -15.93 -8.31 8.35
C MET A 287 -16.83 -9.06 9.35
N ALA A 288 -16.78 -8.67 10.62
CA ALA A 288 -17.42 -9.39 11.72
C ALA A 288 -18.95 -9.38 11.69
N PRO A 289 -19.64 -8.24 11.42
CA PRO A 289 -21.08 -8.24 11.26
C PRO A 289 -21.59 -9.19 10.18
N TYR A 290 -20.79 -9.40 9.14
CA TYR A 290 -21.09 -10.27 8.00
C TYR A 290 -20.57 -11.71 8.17
N ALA A 291 -20.07 -12.05 9.38
CA ALA A 291 -19.49 -13.35 9.69
C ALA A 291 -18.43 -13.81 8.66
N ASP A 292 -17.58 -12.88 8.20
CA ASP A 292 -16.58 -13.17 7.16
C ASP A 292 -15.60 -14.27 7.62
N PRO A 293 -15.55 -15.43 6.93
CA PRO A 293 -14.71 -16.54 7.34
C PRO A 293 -13.20 -16.29 7.15
N ARG A 294 -12.77 -15.15 6.55
CA ARG A 294 -11.37 -14.72 6.55
C ARG A 294 -10.92 -14.17 7.90
N LEU A 295 -11.83 -13.80 8.80
CA LEU A 295 -11.48 -13.31 10.14
C LEU A 295 -10.54 -14.28 10.87
N GLU A 296 -10.87 -15.57 10.91
CA GLU A 296 -10.03 -16.59 11.56
C GLU A 296 -8.67 -16.77 10.87
N LYS A 297 -8.57 -16.37 9.59
CA LYS A 297 -7.33 -16.43 8.81
C LYS A 297 -6.48 -15.18 8.96
N PHE A 298 -7.07 -14.05 9.32
CA PHE A 298 -6.41 -12.74 9.44
C PHE A 298 -5.99 -12.48 10.88
N PHE A 299 -6.88 -12.80 11.82
CA PHE A 299 -6.72 -12.45 13.22
C PHE A 299 -6.97 -13.62 14.15
N THR A 300 -6.35 -13.56 15.32
CA THR A 300 -6.70 -14.38 16.48
C THR A 300 -7.92 -13.79 17.20
N PRO A 301 -8.67 -14.60 17.97
CA PRO A 301 -9.61 -14.09 18.97
C PRO A 301 -8.95 -13.08 19.92
N ALA A 302 -9.74 -12.10 20.38
CA ALA A 302 -9.31 -11.16 21.40
C ALA A 302 -9.18 -11.83 22.78
N ASN A 303 -8.55 -11.15 23.74
CA ASN A 303 -8.53 -11.62 25.12
C ASN A 303 -9.93 -11.54 25.72
N ALA A 304 -10.56 -12.70 25.94
CA ALA A 304 -11.92 -12.78 26.46
C ALA A 304 -12.11 -12.11 27.83
N ALA A 305 -11.07 -12.05 28.68
CA ALA A 305 -11.15 -11.40 29.99
C ALA A 305 -11.16 -9.86 29.89
N SER A 306 -10.72 -9.33 28.76
CA SER A 306 -10.62 -7.88 28.50
C SER A 306 -11.73 -7.36 27.60
N MET A 307 -12.40 -8.23 26.85
CA MET A 307 -13.49 -7.88 25.95
C MET A 307 -14.73 -7.40 26.74
N PRO A 308 -15.51 -6.45 26.22
CA PRO A 308 -16.79 -6.09 26.82
C PRO A 308 -17.76 -7.27 26.89
N ASP A 309 -18.54 -7.35 27.97
CA ASP A 309 -19.57 -8.38 28.12
C ASP A 309 -20.60 -8.29 26.98
N ASN A 310 -20.94 -9.44 26.39
CA ASN A 310 -21.86 -9.56 25.25
C ASN A 310 -21.49 -8.69 24.04
N PHE A 311 -20.19 -8.39 23.83
CA PHE A 311 -19.74 -7.64 22.67
C PHE A 311 -20.18 -8.33 21.37
N HIS A 312 -20.82 -7.57 20.48
CA HIS A 312 -21.56 -8.10 19.36
C HIS A 312 -20.73 -8.81 18.27
N TRP A 313 -19.41 -8.55 18.22
CA TRP A 313 -18.49 -9.15 17.26
C TRP A 313 -17.57 -10.20 17.89
N ALA A 314 -17.89 -10.63 19.12
CA ALA A 314 -17.18 -11.71 19.78
C ALA A 314 -17.03 -12.94 18.83
N PRO A 315 -15.86 -13.60 18.82
CA PRO A 315 -14.74 -13.43 19.74
C PRO A 315 -13.68 -12.41 19.27
N TYR A 316 -14.00 -11.58 18.27
CA TYR A 316 -13.07 -10.60 17.72
C TYR A 316 -13.33 -9.22 18.29
N TRP A 317 -12.26 -8.53 18.70
CA TRP A 317 -12.36 -7.16 19.20
C TRP A 317 -11.18 -6.35 18.71
N GLY A 318 -11.48 -5.24 18.04
CA GLY A 318 -10.50 -4.42 17.34
C GLY A 318 -10.13 -3.21 18.16
N GLN A 319 -8.88 -2.77 17.98
CA GLN A 319 -8.43 -1.53 18.59
C GLN A 319 -8.91 -0.35 17.74
N PRO A 320 -9.60 0.63 18.35
CA PRO A 320 -10.05 1.81 17.63
C PRO A 320 -8.85 2.66 17.20
N LYS A 321 -9.06 3.56 16.22
CA LYS A 321 -8.00 4.50 15.80
C LYS A 321 -7.56 5.41 16.93
N VAL A 322 -8.49 5.82 17.77
CA VAL A 322 -8.23 6.58 18.98
C VAL A 322 -9.28 6.18 20.02
N SER A 323 -8.85 5.93 21.26
CA SER A 323 -9.75 5.62 22.37
C SER A 323 -10.41 6.88 22.95
N ASN A 324 -9.81 8.06 22.72
CA ASN A 324 -10.37 9.32 23.18
C ASN A 324 -11.60 9.69 22.35
N LEU A 325 -12.64 10.15 23.05
CA LEU A 325 -13.88 10.59 22.43
C LEU A 325 -13.76 12.05 21.97
N PRO A 326 -14.41 12.42 20.86
CA PRO A 326 -14.56 13.82 20.49
C PRO A 326 -15.32 14.60 21.57
N SER A 327 -15.11 15.91 21.61
CA SER A 327 -15.83 16.82 22.52
C SER A 327 -17.35 16.64 22.37
N GLY A 328 -18.06 16.51 23.49
CA GLY A 328 -19.51 16.34 23.51
C GLY A 328 -20.00 14.89 23.33
N VAL A 329 -19.13 13.93 22.99
CA VAL A 329 -19.47 12.50 22.99
C VAL A 329 -19.05 11.87 24.30
N SER A 330 -19.96 11.15 24.94
CA SER A 330 -19.72 10.43 26.20
C SER A 330 -20.19 8.99 26.08
N LEU A 331 -19.24 8.05 26.14
CA LEU A 331 -19.49 6.63 26.35
C LEU A 331 -19.02 6.29 27.76
N SER A 332 -19.94 5.87 28.63
CA SER A 332 -19.65 5.54 30.03
C SER A 332 -20.17 4.15 30.39
N PRO A 333 -19.28 3.16 30.64
CA PRO A 333 -17.83 3.25 30.49
C PRO A 333 -17.41 3.22 29.00
N ASN A 334 -16.29 3.87 28.67
CA ASN A 334 -15.64 3.65 27.38
C ASN A 334 -15.00 2.25 27.40
N PRO A 335 -15.42 1.32 26.54
CA PRO A 335 -14.95 -0.07 26.58
C PRO A 335 -13.46 -0.22 26.30
N HIS A 336 -12.84 0.77 25.64
CA HIS A 336 -11.42 0.78 25.30
C HIS A 336 -10.55 1.49 26.34
N SER A 337 -11.14 2.02 27.42
CA SER A 337 -10.38 2.69 28.47
C SER A 337 -9.46 1.71 29.20
N GLY A 338 -8.16 2.04 29.27
CA GLY A 338 -7.16 1.25 29.98
C GLY A 338 -6.75 -0.05 29.31
N LYS A 339 -7.13 -0.27 28.04
CA LYS A 339 -6.76 -1.47 27.27
C LYS A 339 -5.39 -1.35 26.64
N THR A 340 -4.70 -2.48 26.55
CA THR A 340 -3.39 -2.62 25.91
C THR A 340 -3.51 -3.40 24.60
N ALA A 341 -2.47 -3.38 23.76
CA ALA A 341 -2.55 -4.00 22.44
C ALA A 341 -2.91 -5.49 22.51
N ASP A 342 -2.39 -6.24 23.48
CA ASP A 342 -2.66 -7.65 23.71
C ASP A 342 -4.09 -7.99 24.18
N ASP A 343 -4.90 -7.00 24.55
CA ASP A 343 -6.32 -7.21 24.86
C ASP A 343 -7.15 -7.46 23.59
N TYR A 344 -6.69 -6.94 22.45
CA TYR A 344 -7.40 -6.99 21.18
C TYR A 344 -7.01 -8.21 20.34
N SER A 345 -7.84 -8.53 19.34
CA SER A 345 -7.51 -9.51 18.30
C SER A 345 -6.18 -9.18 17.63
N GLN A 346 -5.30 -10.16 17.48
CA GLN A 346 -3.95 -9.97 16.94
C GLN A 346 -3.82 -10.52 15.53
N LEU A 347 -2.93 -9.97 14.72
CA LEU A 347 -2.55 -10.55 13.44
C LEU A 347 -2.11 -12.01 13.62
N GLN A 348 -2.60 -12.91 12.75
CA GLN A 348 -2.19 -14.32 12.77
C GLN A 348 -0.67 -14.47 12.52
N ASP A 349 -0.05 -15.43 13.21
CA ASP A 349 1.42 -15.61 13.20
C ASP A 349 1.98 -15.77 11.78
N LYS A 350 1.22 -16.36 10.86
CA LYS A 350 1.62 -16.56 9.45
C LYS A 350 2.11 -15.30 8.76
N PHE A 351 1.53 -14.13 9.07
CA PHE A 351 1.91 -12.84 8.45
C PHE A 351 3.23 -12.30 9.00
N THR A 352 3.69 -12.85 10.13
CA THR A 352 4.93 -12.47 10.79
C THR A 352 6.02 -13.51 10.65
N GLU A 353 5.77 -14.61 9.92
CA GLU A 353 6.76 -15.65 9.65
C GLU A 353 8.01 -15.08 8.99
N GLN A 354 9.15 -15.72 9.26
CA GLN A 354 10.46 -15.25 8.84
C GLN A 354 10.56 -15.05 7.32
N SER A 355 10.10 -16.04 6.55
CA SER A 355 10.13 -16.06 5.09
C SER A 355 8.74 -15.78 4.48
N TYR A 356 7.97 -14.89 5.09
CA TYR A 356 6.63 -14.54 4.63
C TYR A 356 6.65 -14.03 3.18
N ALA A 357 5.65 -14.44 2.40
CA ALA A 357 5.45 -13.98 1.03
C ALA A 357 4.47 -12.80 1.00
N GLU A 358 4.98 -11.61 0.70
CA GLU A 358 4.17 -10.40 0.53
C GLU A 358 3.39 -10.46 -0.76
N VAL A 359 2.10 -10.13 -0.69
CA VAL A 359 1.26 -10.03 -1.88
C VAL A 359 1.49 -8.66 -2.51
N ILE A 360 1.97 -8.64 -3.74
CA ILE A 360 2.17 -7.41 -4.52
C ILE A 360 0.91 -7.07 -5.31
N MET A 361 0.34 -8.08 -5.96
CA MET A 361 -0.94 -8.01 -6.65
C MET A 361 -1.54 -9.41 -6.74
N ASN A 362 -2.85 -9.54 -6.53
CA ASN A 362 -3.52 -10.83 -6.56
C ASN A 362 -4.66 -10.88 -7.58
N TYR A 363 -5.04 -12.11 -7.95
CA TYR A 363 -6.11 -12.39 -8.90
C TYR A 363 -7.49 -11.93 -8.40
N ALA A 364 -7.74 -12.01 -7.09
CA ALA A 364 -9.00 -11.55 -6.50
C ALA A 364 -9.24 -10.05 -6.78
N GLU A 365 -8.19 -9.23 -6.70
CA GLU A 365 -8.24 -7.83 -7.08
C GLU A 365 -8.56 -7.66 -8.57
N VAL A 366 -7.93 -8.42 -9.47
CA VAL A 366 -8.24 -8.37 -10.91
C VAL A 366 -9.71 -8.68 -11.17
N CYS A 367 -10.27 -9.70 -10.53
CA CYS A 367 -11.70 -10.00 -10.60
C CYS A 367 -12.56 -8.83 -10.11
N LEU A 368 -12.22 -8.22 -8.97
CA LEU A 368 -13.03 -7.14 -8.40
C LEU A 368 -12.92 -5.84 -9.22
N LEU A 369 -11.77 -5.57 -9.84
CA LEU A 369 -11.62 -4.50 -10.83
C LEU A 369 -12.53 -4.76 -12.04
N LYS A 370 -12.56 -5.99 -12.58
CA LYS A 370 -13.46 -6.35 -13.69
C LYS A 370 -14.94 -6.22 -13.31
N SER A 371 -15.29 -6.58 -12.08
CA SER A 371 -16.65 -6.39 -11.54
C SER A 371 -17.03 -4.91 -11.49
N GLU A 372 -16.15 -4.05 -10.95
CA GLU A 372 -16.35 -2.59 -10.94
C GLU A 372 -16.55 -2.06 -12.36
N LEU A 373 -15.71 -2.48 -13.31
CA LEU A 373 -15.72 -2.00 -14.68
C LEU A 373 -17.04 -2.36 -15.39
N VAL A 374 -17.45 -3.62 -15.34
CA VAL A 374 -18.70 -4.07 -15.95
C VAL A 374 -19.91 -3.41 -15.28
N HIS A 375 -19.91 -3.25 -13.96
CA HIS A 375 -20.96 -2.53 -13.22
C HIS A 375 -21.09 -1.07 -13.69
N LYS A 376 -19.95 -0.40 -13.90
CA LYS A 376 -19.90 0.99 -14.39
C LYS A 376 -20.09 1.14 -15.91
N GLY A 377 -20.32 0.03 -16.63
CA GLY A 377 -20.44 0.02 -18.09
C GLY A 377 -19.17 0.45 -18.81
N LEU A 378 -17.99 0.08 -18.27
CA LEU A 378 -16.67 0.31 -18.86
C LEU A 378 -16.04 -1.02 -19.27
N GLY A 379 -15.56 -1.14 -20.51
CA GLY A 379 -15.02 -2.40 -21.04
C GLY A 379 -16.07 -3.43 -21.42
N SER A 380 -15.75 -4.26 -22.42
CA SER A 380 -16.52 -5.43 -22.83
C SER A 380 -16.09 -6.65 -22.00
N GLY A 381 -16.70 -6.85 -20.83
CA GLY A 381 -16.43 -8.06 -20.03
C GLY A 381 -17.00 -9.33 -20.64
N SER A 382 -16.25 -10.43 -20.58
CA SER A 382 -16.73 -11.76 -20.97
C SER A 382 -17.76 -12.35 -19.99
N GLN A 383 -17.87 -11.78 -18.79
CA GLN A 383 -18.82 -12.19 -17.74
C GLN A 383 -19.59 -11.00 -17.17
N THR A 384 -20.63 -11.29 -16.37
CA THR A 384 -21.39 -10.27 -15.65
C THR A 384 -20.58 -9.69 -14.48
N ALA A 385 -20.95 -8.49 -14.02
CA ALA A 385 -20.35 -7.90 -12.83
C ALA A 385 -20.48 -8.81 -11.59
N GLU A 386 -21.62 -9.50 -11.44
CA GLU A 386 -21.86 -10.50 -10.40
C GLU A 386 -20.88 -11.68 -10.48
N ALA A 387 -20.67 -12.23 -11.68
CA ALA A 387 -19.79 -13.37 -11.86
C ALA A 387 -18.34 -13.00 -11.50
N TYR A 388 -17.88 -11.81 -11.91
CA TYR A 388 -16.57 -11.31 -11.49
C TYR A 388 -16.47 -11.02 -10.00
N TYR A 389 -17.52 -10.45 -9.40
CA TYR A 389 -17.58 -10.22 -7.96
C TYR A 389 -17.41 -11.53 -7.18
N ASN A 390 -18.23 -12.54 -7.52
CA ASN A 390 -18.17 -13.86 -6.91
C ASN A 390 -16.81 -14.53 -7.15
N ALA A 391 -16.24 -14.41 -8.34
CA ALA A 391 -14.89 -14.93 -8.63
C ALA A 391 -13.83 -14.26 -7.75
N GLY A 392 -13.91 -12.95 -7.53
CA GLY A 392 -13.00 -12.22 -6.66
C GLY A 392 -13.12 -12.62 -5.19
N VAL A 393 -14.34 -12.75 -4.67
CA VAL A 393 -14.57 -13.24 -3.30
C VAL A 393 -14.03 -14.67 -3.14
N ASN A 394 -14.35 -15.57 -4.07
CA ASN A 394 -13.84 -16.95 -4.05
C ASN A 394 -12.31 -17.02 -4.14
N ALA A 395 -11.69 -16.24 -5.02
CA ALA A 395 -10.24 -16.18 -5.16
C ALA A 395 -9.57 -15.72 -3.87
N SER A 396 -10.11 -14.67 -3.23
CA SER A 396 -9.62 -14.17 -1.94
C SER A 396 -9.75 -15.23 -0.84
N MET A 397 -10.89 -15.90 -0.75
CA MET A 397 -11.12 -16.98 0.22
C MET A 397 -10.16 -18.16 0.02
N ALA A 398 -9.97 -18.56 -1.24
CA ALA A 398 -9.08 -19.66 -1.60
C ALA A 398 -7.61 -19.34 -1.29
N GLN A 399 -7.17 -18.10 -1.52
CA GLN A 399 -5.81 -17.64 -1.18
C GLN A 399 -5.47 -17.88 0.30
N TYR A 400 -6.47 -17.79 1.18
CA TYR A 400 -6.29 -17.96 2.63
C TYR A 400 -6.76 -19.33 3.15
N GLY A 401 -7.08 -20.28 2.26
CA GLY A 401 -7.48 -21.64 2.62
C GLY A 401 -8.76 -21.69 3.45
N VAL A 402 -9.74 -20.84 3.12
CA VAL A 402 -11.08 -20.91 3.71
C VAL A 402 -11.84 -22.10 3.12
N ASP A 403 -12.57 -22.82 3.98
CA ASP A 403 -13.40 -23.96 3.57
C ASP A 403 -14.53 -23.53 2.60
N GLY A 404 -14.72 -24.30 1.52
CA GLY A 404 -15.69 -23.97 0.47
C GLY A 404 -17.14 -23.91 0.96
N GLY A 405 -17.51 -24.68 1.99
CA GLY A 405 -18.83 -24.60 2.61
C GLY A 405 -19.05 -23.27 3.32
N LYS A 406 -18.04 -22.76 4.04
CA LYS A 406 -18.08 -21.42 4.66
C LYS A 406 -18.19 -20.32 3.60
N VAL A 407 -17.49 -20.44 2.47
CA VAL A 407 -17.56 -19.46 1.37
C VAL A 407 -18.97 -19.40 0.78
N ASN A 408 -19.58 -20.55 0.53
CA ASN A 408 -20.94 -20.60 -0.02
C ASN A 408 -21.96 -19.91 0.89
N ASN A 409 -21.86 -20.13 2.22
CA ASN A 409 -22.72 -19.46 3.19
C ASN A 409 -22.47 -17.95 3.21
N TYR A 410 -21.20 -17.53 3.23
CA TYR A 410 -20.83 -16.12 3.23
C TYR A 410 -21.41 -15.37 2.02
N LEU A 411 -21.34 -15.94 0.82
CA LEU A 411 -21.92 -15.39 -0.41
C LEU A 411 -23.45 -15.31 -0.41
N GLN A 412 -24.14 -15.92 0.56
CA GLN A 412 -25.59 -15.77 0.74
C GLN A 412 -25.98 -14.73 1.80
N THR A 413 -25.01 -14.17 2.53
CA THR A 413 -25.25 -13.16 3.58
C THR A 413 -25.79 -11.87 2.96
N PRO A 414 -26.91 -11.29 3.43
CA PRO A 414 -27.37 -9.98 2.99
C PRO A 414 -26.28 -8.90 3.12
N GLY A 415 -26.11 -8.06 2.10
CA GLY A 415 -25.00 -7.11 2.00
C GLY A 415 -23.71 -7.72 1.42
N ILE A 416 -23.56 -9.05 1.40
CA ILE A 416 -22.47 -9.78 0.71
C ILE A 416 -22.97 -10.44 -0.57
N LYS A 417 -24.17 -11.04 -0.51
CA LYS A 417 -24.85 -11.58 -1.67
C LYS A 417 -25.03 -10.47 -2.69
N TRP A 418 -24.67 -10.74 -3.93
CA TRP A 418 -24.68 -9.75 -4.99
C TRP A 418 -25.99 -8.96 -5.04
N ASN A 419 -25.89 -7.63 -5.09
CA ASN A 419 -27.03 -6.71 -5.21
C ASN A 419 -28.09 -6.91 -4.12
N THR A 420 -27.65 -7.17 -2.88
CA THR A 420 -28.51 -7.16 -1.70
C THR A 420 -28.05 -6.08 -0.73
N LEU A 421 -29.01 -5.52 0.00
CA LEU A 421 -28.74 -4.62 1.11
C LEU A 421 -28.40 -5.43 2.36
N THR A 422 -27.72 -4.79 3.30
CA THR A 422 -27.44 -5.35 4.62
C THR A 422 -28.75 -5.59 5.37
N ASP A 423 -28.86 -6.74 6.03
CA ASP A 423 -30.00 -7.05 6.90
C ASP A 423 -29.77 -6.41 8.27
N LEU A 424 -30.49 -5.31 8.53
CA LEU A 424 -30.46 -4.59 9.80
C LEU A 424 -31.36 -5.23 10.86
N THR A 425 -31.94 -6.42 10.61
CA THR A 425 -32.81 -7.11 11.57
C THR A 425 -32.16 -8.34 12.21
N VAL A 426 -30.89 -8.61 11.87
CA VAL A 426 -30.12 -9.76 12.37
C VAL A 426 -29.95 -9.71 13.90
N THR A 427 -29.86 -8.51 14.47
CA THR A 427 -29.76 -8.29 15.92
C THR A 427 -30.76 -7.22 16.37
N GLU A 428 -31.03 -7.17 17.68
CA GLU A 428 -31.87 -6.12 18.27
C GLU A 428 -31.22 -4.72 18.20
N GLU A 429 -29.90 -4.65 18.00
CA GLU A 429 -29.14 -3.40 17.87
C GLU A 429 -29.39 -2.69 16.52
N GLY A 430 -29.95 -3.40 15.54
CA GLY A 430 -30.29 -2.81 14.26
C GLY A 430 -29.06 -2.40 13.45
N GLU A 431 -29.04 -1.13 13.05
CA GLU A 431 -27.90 -0.53 12.33
C GLU A 431 -26.64 -0.40 13.20
N ASP A 432 -26.80 -0.25 14.51
CA ASP A 432 -25.65 -0.04 15.42
C ASP A 432 -24.73 -1.28 15.48
N TYR A 433 -25.23 -2.45 15.11
CA TYR A 433 -24.44 -3.68 14.93
C TYR A 433 -23.34 -3.57 13.86
N TYR A 434 -23.51 -2.63 12.91
CA TYR A 434 -22.61 -2.41 11.77
C TYR A 434 -21.75 -1.15 11.91
N LYS A 435 -21.86 -0.43 13.04
CA LYS A 435 -21.15 0.84 13.25
C LYS A 435 -19.85 0.65 14.04
N ASP A 436 -18.95 1.62 13.93
CA ASP A 436 -17.80 1.73 14.84
C ASP A 436 -18.25 2.05 16.27
N PHE A 437 -17.38 1.89 17.28
CA PHE A 437 -17.78 2.09 18.68
C PHE A 437 -18.29 3.50 19.01
N ILE A 438 -17.96 4.51 18.20
CA ILE A 438 -18.45 5.89 18.36
C ILE A 438 -19.80 6.10 17.64
N GLY A 439 -20.16 5.24 16.68
CA GLY A 439 -21.43 5.29 15.96
C GLY A 439 -21.45 6.32 14.82
N ILE A 440 -20.28 6.71 14.29
CA ILE A 440 -20.16 7.76 13.26
C ILE A 440 -19.98 7.20 11.86
N VAL A 441 -19.47 5.98 11.73
CA VAL A 441 -19.31 5.30 10.44
C VAL A 441 -19.93 3.92 10.50
N SER A 442 -20.37 3.41 9.35
CA SER A 442 -21.05 2.13 9.24
C SER A 442 -20.47 1.28 8.11
N SER A 443 -20.46 -0.04 8.29
CA SER A 443 -20.22 -1.00 7.21
C SER A 443 -21.50 -1.42 6.49
N ALA A 444 -22.69 -1.01 6.96
CA ALA A 444 -23.95 -1.35 6.33
C ALA A 444 -23.99 -0.86 4.87
N ILE A 445 -24.69 -1.61 4.02
CA ILE A 445 -24.99 -1.27 2.64
C ILE A 445 -26.49 -1.06 2.58
N THR A 446 -26.90 0.19 2.43
CA THR A 446 -28.28 0.65 2.56
C THR A 446 -28.78 1.27 1.26
N SER A 447 -30.10 1.47 1.15
CA SER A 447 -30.73 1.97 -0.08
C SER A 447 -30.48 3.45 -0.37
N ASP A 448 -30.01 4.20 0.62
CA ASP A 448 -29.64 5.62 0.50
C ASP A 448 -28.22 5.83 -0.05
N GLU A 449 -27.42 4.77 -0.13
CA GLU A 449 -26.14 4.79 -0.84
C GLU A 449 -26.35 5.13 -2.32
N PRO A 450 -25.57 6.06 -2.92
CA PRO A 450 -25.71 6.42 -4.33
C PRO A 450 -25.48 5.23 -5.29
N ASP A 451 -24.62 4.29 -4.88
CA ASP A 451 -24.34 3.07 -5.63
C ASP A 451 -24.01 1.91 -4.66
N PRO A 452 -25.03 1.18 -4.17
CA PRO A 452 -24.87 0.09 -3.20
C PRO A 452 -24.02 -1.06 -3.74
N ILE A 453 -24.13 -1.37 -5.04
CA ILE A 453 -23.34 -2.43 -5.68
C ILE A 453 -21.86 -2.03 -5.72
N TYR A 454 -21.54 -0.79 -6.10
CA TYR A 454 -20.16 -0.33 -6.11
C TYR A 454 -19.55 -0.36 -4.71
N ARG A 455 -20.29 0.04 -3.68
CA ARG A 455 -19.86 -0.10 -2.27
C ARG A 455 -19.55 -1.56 -1.92
N GLN A 456 -20.43 -2.50 -2.30
CA GLN A 456 -20.24 -3.93 -2.10
C GLN A 456 -18.94 -4.44 -2.75
N ILE A 457 -18.68 -4.07 -4.01
CA ILE A 457 -17.45 -4.44 -4.73
C ILE A 457 -16.20 -3.90 -4.02
N ILE A 458 -16.20 -2.61 -3.66
CA ILE A 458 -15.04 -1.99 -3.00
C ILE A 458 -14.82 -2.57 -1.60
N MET A 459 -15.88 -2.91 -0.87
CA MET A 459 -15.76 -3.59 0.43
C MET A 459 -15.01 -4.91 0.28
N GLN A 460 -15.40 -5.76 -0.68
CA GLN A 460 -14.70 -7.02 -0.92
C GLN A 460 -13.28 -6.81 -1.46
N GLN A 461 -13.03 -5.76 -2.26
CA GLN A 461 -11.69 -5.44 -2.75
C GLN A 461 -10.76 -5.02 -1.61
N TYR A 462 -11.26 -4.17 -0.70
CA TYR A 462 -10.53 -3.77 0.49
C TYR A 462 -10.18 -4.97 1.38
N ILE A 463 -11.09 -5.93 1.55
CA ILE A 463 -10.79 -7.15 2.33
C ILE A 463 -9.82 -8.07 1.57
N ALA A 464 -9.96 -8.22 0.25
CA ALA A 464 -9.07 -9.05 -0.57
C ALA A 464 -7.62 -8.53 -0.61
N MET A 465 -7.43 -7.23 -0.36
CA MET A 465 -6.12 -6.57 -0.31
C MET A 465 -5.52 -6.54 1.11
N PHE A 466 -6.04 -7.33 2.04
CA PHE A 466 -5.51 -7.39 3.40
C PHE A 466 -3.97 -7.57 3.40
N TYR A 467 -3.30 -6.78 4.24
CA TYR A 467 -1.84 -6.64 4.34
C TYR A 467 -1.12 -5.91 3.19
N GLN A 468 -1.82 -5.53 2.12
CA GLN A 468 -1.33 -4.69 1.03
C GLN A 468 -1.60 -3.19 1.31
N SER A 469 -1.11 -2.70 2.43
CA SER A 469 -1.53 -1.41 3.01
C SER A 469 -1.42 -0.19 2.09
N LEU A 470 -0.42 -0.11 1.21
CA LEU A 470 -0.29 1.02 0.27
C LEU A 470 -1.36 0.98 -0.82
N ASP A 471 -1.61 -0.19 -1.40
CA ASP A 471 -2.64 -0.33 -2.41
C ASP A 471 -4.04 -0.14 -1.79
N ALA A 472 -4.26 -0.60 -0.54
CA ALA A 472 -5.48 -0.34 0.20
C ALA A 472 -5.70 1.16 0.48
N TRP A 473 -4.67 1.88 0.94
CA TRP A 473 -4.74 3.34 1.11
C TRP A 473 -5.02 4.06 -0.22
N THR A 474 -4.50 3.53 -1.33
CA THR A 474 -4.80 4.03 -2.67
C THR A 474 -6.25 3.77 -3.08
N LEU A 475 -6.80 2.58 -2.79
CA LEU A 475 -8.20 2.24 -3.02
C LEU A 475 -9.15 3.17 -2.23
N ILE A 476 -8.84 3.42 -0.96
CA ILE A 476 -9.62 4.31 -0.08
C ILE A 476 -9.71 5.71 -0.71
N ARG A 477 -8.56 6.30 -1.11
CA ARG A 477 -8.49 7.64 -1.71
C ARG A 477 -9.16 7.72 -3.09
N ARG A 478 -9.05 6.67 -3.90
CA ARG A 478 -9.66 6.60 -5.25
C ARG A 478 -11.18 6.45 -5.19
N SER A 479 -11.69 5.63 -4.28
CA SER A 479 -13.10 5.24 -4.27
C SER A 479 -13.95 6.12 -3.36
N GLN A 480 -13.46 6.47 -2.16
CA GLN A 480 -14.19 7.23 -1.14
C GLN A 480 -15.61 6.67 -0.87
N VAL A 481 -15.84 5.37 -1.06
CA VAL A 481 -17.16 4.74 -0.80
C VAL A 481 -17.22 3.95 0.49
N LEU A 482 -16.07 3.53 1.02
CA LEU A 482 -15.99 2.97 2.35
C LEU A 482 -15.75 4.10 3.35
N GLU A 483 -16.42 4.00 4.49
CA GLU A 483 -16.31 4.94 5.59
C GLU A 483 -15.26 4.49 6.59
N PHE A 484 -14.48 5.44 7.09
CA PHE A 484 -13.45 5.21 8.10
C PHE A 484 -13.51 6.33 9.12
N PRO A 485 -13.38 6.02 10.43
CA PRO A 485 -13.42 7.05 11.45
C PRO A 485 -12.20 7.97 11.29
N PRO A 486 -12.37 9.30 11.40
CA PRO A 486 -11.23 10.20 11.45
C PRO A 486 -10.49 10.01 12.78
N HIS A 487 -9.30 10.58 12.86
CA HIS A 487 -8.51 10.58 14.07
C HIS A 487 -8.91 11.79 14.93
N PHE A 488 -9.56 11.58 16.09
CA PHE A 488 -10.07 12.63 17.01
C PHE A 488 -9.04 13.28 17.94
N GLN A 489 -7.77 12.92 17.79
CA GLN A 489 -6.66 13.61 18.45
C GLN A 489 -5.49 13.75 17.48
N PRO A 490 -5.68 14.41 16.32
CA PRO A 490 -4.65 14.44 15.28
C PRO A 490 -3.39 15.15 15.78
N GLU A 491 -2.25 14.87 15.16
CA GLU A 491 -1.02 15.63 15.42
C GLU A 491 -1.24 17.11 15.05
N THR A 492 -0.66 18.02 15.85
CA THR A 492 -0.81 19.48 15.67
C THR A 492 0.47 20.13 15.13
N GLY A 493 1.61 19.42 15.16
CA GLY A 493 2.89 19.81 14.57
C GLY A 493 3.40 18.78 13.55
N TYR A 494 4.71 18.72 13.32
CA TYR A 494 5.35 17.63 12.57
C TYR A 494 4.76 17.35 11.16
N GLY A 495 4.40 18.40 10.43
CA GLY A 495 3.81 18.31 9.09
C GLY A 495 2.41 17.69 9.03
N ALA A 496 1.68 17.67 10.17
CA ALA A 496 0.33 17.11 10.26
C ALA A 496 -0.65 17.56 9.18
N VAL A 497 -1.63 16.70 8.90
CA VAL A 497 -2.75 16.99 7.97
C VAL A 497 -3.42 18.33 8.27
N ASN A 498 -3.52 18.70 9.54
CA ASN A 498 -4.12 19.95 10.03
C ASN A 498 -3.07 20.96 10.54
N ALA A 499 -1.81 20.87 10.12
CA ALA A 499 -0.72 21.69 10.65
C ALA A 499 -1.09 23.18 10.66
N GLY A 500 -1.28 23.75 11.85
CA GLY A 500 -1.60 25.16 12.05
C GLY A 500 -3.01 25.48 12.54
N THR A 501 -3.95 24.54 12.60
CA THR A 501 -5.26 24.75 13.24
C THR A 501 -5.30 24.06 14.60
N LYS A 502 -4.95 24.80 15.65
CA LYS A 502 -5.03 24.32 17.05
C LYS A 502 -6.45 23.90 17.45
N ASP A 503 -7.43 24.35 16.67
CA ASP A 503 -8.87 24.20 16.90
C ASP A 503 -9.51 23.07 16.08
N ASN A 504 -8.75 22.26 15.32
CA ASN A 504 -9.37 21.14 14.58
C ASN A 504 -9.43 19.85 15.43
N PRO A 505 -10.61 19.43 15.90
CA PRO A 505 -10.74 18.28 16.79
C PRO A 505 -10.50 16.94 16.09
N TYR A 506 -10.38 16.87 14.76
CA TYR A 506 -10.17 15.62 14.05
C TYR A 506 -9.40 15.76 12.72
N ALA A 507 -8.80 14.68 12.23
CA ALA A 507 -8.22 14.61 10.89
C ALA A 507 -8.67 13.34 10.16
N TYR A 508 -9.03 13.49 8.88
CA TYR A 508 -9.26 12.35 8.01
C TYR A 508 -7.93 11.72 7.56
N ILE A 509 -8.02 10.53 6.96
CA ILE A 509 -6.88 9.80 6.40
C ILE A 509 -6.08 10.73 5.46
N PRO A 510 -4.75 10.80 5.59
CA PRO A 510 -3.91 11.58 4.70
C PRO A 510 -4.14 11.26 3.22
N GLN A 511 -4.02 12.28 2.37
CA GLN A 511 -4.21 12.15 0.92
C GLN A 511 -2.91 11.89 0.16
N ARG A 512 -1.77 12.26 0.75
CA ARG A 512 -0.41 11.99 0.28
C ARG A 512 0.60 12.12 1.41
N LEU A 513 1.87 11.84 1.11
CA LEU A 513 3.00 12.30 1.93
C LEU A 513 3.60 13.57 1.30
N VAL A 514 4.14 14.43 2.16
CA VAL A 514 4.89 15.61 1.71
C VAL A 514 6.21 15.22 1.05
N TYR A 515 6.79 16.09 0.23
CA TYR A 515 8.08 15.80 -0.38
C TYR A 515 9.20 15.78 0.69
N PRO A 516 10.29 15.03 0.42
CA PRO A 516 11.45 14.96 1.31
C PRO A 516 12.09 16.34 1.55
N ASP A 517 12.69 16.55 2.71
CA ASP A 517 13.43 17.79 3.00
C ASP A 517 14.74 17.86 2.20
N SER A 518 15.31 16.69 1.84
CA SER A 518 16.46 16.61 0.95
C SER A 518 16.18 17.23 -0.42
N GLU A 519 14.96 17.07 -0.97
CA GLU A 519 14.60 17.65 -2.28
C GLU A 519 14.45 19.17 -2.21
N LYS A 520 13.99 19.70 -1.07
CA LYS A 520 13.94 21.15 -0.82
C LYS A 520 15.34 21.79 -0.77
N THR A 521 16.36 20.98 -0.52
CA THR A 521 17.75 21.46 -0.44
C THR A 521 18.52 21.18 -1.74
N ASN A 522 18.36 19.98 -2.30
CA ASN A 522 19.20 19.49 -3.40
C ASN A 522 18.60 19.78 -4.79
N ASN A 523 17.28 19.97 -4.88
CA ASN A 523 16.56 20.09 -6.15
C ASN A 523 15.42 21.14 -6.09
N GLU A 524 15.59 22.15 -5.21
CA GLU A 524 14.56 23.12 -4.83
C GLU A 524 13.82 23.74 -6.03
N TYR A 525 14.58 24.12 -7.06
CA TYR A 525 14.04 24.78 -8.25
C TYR A 525 13.06 23.88 -9.04
N GLU A 526 13.38 22.60 -9.22
CA GLU A 526 12.48 21.66 -9.90
C GLU A 526 11.37 21.18 -8.98
N LEU A 527 11.67 20.99 -7.69
CA LEU A 527 10.66 20.68 -6.68
C LEU A 527 9.57 21.77 -6.64
N THR A 528 9.93 23.04 -6.71
CA THR A 528 8.96 24.16 -6.74
C THR A 528 7.97 24.03 -7.90
N LYS A 529 8.45 23.62 -9.08
CA LYS A 529 7.57 23.32 -10.23
C LYS A 529 6.71 22.09 -9.98
N GLY A 530 7.28 21.05 -9.36
CA GLY A 530 6.54 19.86 -8.95
C GLY A 530 5.39 20.18 -7.98
N ILE A 531 5.65 21.02 -6.97
CA ILE A 531 4.64 21.50 -6.01
C ILE A 531 3.56 22.31 -6.72
N ALA A 532 3.91 23.15 -7.69
CA ALA A 532 2.94 23.93 -8.46
C ALA A 532 1.98 23.06 -9.30
N ASN A 533 2.34 21.79 -9.57
CA ASN A 533 1.46 20.82 -10.25
C ASN A 533 0.53 20.06 -9.29
N LEU A 534 0.72 20.17 -7.97
CA LEU A 534 -0.19 19.59 -6.99
C LEU A 534 -1.49 20.40 -6.89
N ASP A 535 -2.55 19.77 -6.40
CA ASP A 535 -3.81 20.45 -6.13
C ASP A 535 -3.60 21.63 -5.16
N GLY A 536 -4.10 22.81 -5.52
CA GLY A 536 -3.87 24.06 -4.78
C GLY A 536 -2.42 24.55 -4.73
N GLY A 537 -1.45 23.89 -5.37
CA GLY A 537 -0.04 24.28 -5.37
C GLY A 537 0.64 24.16 -3.99
N GLN A 538 0.20 23.21 -3.16
CA GLN A 538 0.66 23.05 -1.79
C GLN A 538 1.24 21.67 -1.50
N ASP A 539 2.41 21.64 -0.88
CA ASP A 539 3.03 20.42 -0.35
C ASP A 539 2.49 20.08 1.04
N ALA A 540 1.23 19.65 1.12
CA ALA A 540 0.58 19.23 2.36
C ALA A 540 0.10 17.77 2.27
N MET A 541 -0.06 17.13 3.44
CA MET A 541 -0.63 15.77 3.52
C MET A 541 -2.13 15.74 3.19
N SER A 542 -2.83 16.86 3.35
CA SER A 542 -4.24 17.03 2.95
C SER A 542 -4.41 17.29 1.45
N THR A 543 -3.33 17.67 0.75
CA THR A 543 -3.36 17.91 -0.69
C THR A 543 -3.69 16.62 -1.43
N LYS A 544 -4.74 16.67 -2.23
CA LYS A 544 -5.23 15.53 -2.98
C LYS A 544 -4.33 15.24 -4.18
N LEU A 545 -4.09 13.95 -4.44
CA LEU A 545 -3.44 13.49 -5.66
C LEU A 545 -4.41 13.51 -6.85
N TRP A 546 -3.88 13.65 -8.06
CA TRP A 546 -4.67 13.82 -9.28
C TRP A 546 -5.70 12.71 -9.48
N PHE A 547 -5.34 11.44 -9.20
CA PHE A 547 -6.26 10.30 -9.34
C PHE A 547 -7.37 10.24 -8.27
N ALA A 548 -7.18 10.89 -7.13
CA ALA A 548 -8.00 10.70 -5.94
C ALA A 548 -9.31 11.50 -6.00
N LEU A 549 -10.36 10.97 -5.38
CA LEU A 549 -11.62 11.69 -5.19
C LEU A 549 -11.51 12.66 -4.01
N PRO A 550 -12.32 13.74 -3.99
CA PRO A 550 -12.43 14.59 -2.81
C PRO A 550 -12.76 13.78 -1.56
N THR A 551 -12.17 14.15 -0.43
CA THR A 551 -12.46 13.52 0.87
C THR A 551 -13.94 13.72 1.20
N LYS A 552 -14.67 12.63 1.46
CA LYS A 552 -16.04 12.73 1.98
C LYS A 552 -15.98 13.18 3.44
N THR A 553 -16.76 14.20 3.77
CA THR A 553 -16.91 14.67 5.14
C THR A 553 -18.09 13.96 5.79
N ASN A 554 -17.91 13.56 7.05
CA ASN A 554 -18.98 12.97 7.83
C ASN A 554 -19.97 14.08 8.25
N PRO A 555 -21.28 13.95 7.95
CA PRO A 555 -22.26 15.00 8.26
C PRO A 555 -22.44 15.22 9.77
N TYR A 556 -22.07 14.25 10.61
CA TYR A 556 -22.12 14.36 12.06
C TYR A 556 -20.91 15.09 12.65
N LEU A 557 -19.87 15.34 11.85
CA LEU A 557 -18.67 16.07 12.24
C LEU A 557 -18.68 17.46 11.58
N THR A 558 -19.20 18.46 12.29
CA THR A 558 -19.14 19.86 11.81
C THR A 558 -17.89 20.56 12.33
N ASN A 559 -17.34 21.49 11.53
CA ASN A 559 -16.15 22.30 11.87
C ASN A 559 -16.43 23.43 12.89
N ASN A 560 -17.45 23.29 13.75
CA ASN A 560 -17.88 24.36 14.64
C ASN A 560 -17.17 24.32 16.00
#